data_AF-A0A9P6DXL8-F1
#
_entry.id   AF-A0A9P6DXL8-F1
#
_cell.length_a   1.000
_cell.length_b   1.000
_cell.length_c   1.000
_cell.angle_alpha   90.00
_cell.angle_beta   90.00
_cell.angle_gamma   90.00
#
_symmetry.space_group_name_H-M   'P 1'
#
loop_
_entity.id
_entity.type
_entity.pdbx_description
1 polymer ?
#
loop_
_entity_poly.entity_id
_entity_poly.type
_entity_poly.pdbx_seq_one_letter_code
_entity_poly.pdbx_strand_id
1 'polypeptide(L)' 'YILGCIDHRPDIYLDQIQEGLRTMCGVDVSLSTIWRALHRCGFSMKKACIMD' A
#
# COMPACT_ATOMS: atom_id res chain seq x y z
N TYR A 1 5.54 9.33 -1.26
CA TYR A 1 5.85 7.93 -1.65
C TYR A 1 4.58 7.10 -1.80
N ILE A 2 3.88 6.70 -0.72
CA ILE A 2 2.71 5.79 -0.75
C ILE A 2 1.66 6.15 -1.83
N LEU A 3 1.19 7.40 -1.87
CA LEU A 3 0.18 7.83 -2.85
C LEU A 3 0.67 7.73 -4.30
N GLY A 4 1.95 8.02 -4.55
CA GLY A 4 2.55 7.90 -5.88
C GLY A 4 2.65 6.45 -6.35
N CYS A 5 2.85 5.49 -5.43
CA CYS A 5 2.82 4.07 -5.78
C CYS A 5 1.43 3.64 -6.28
N ILE A 6 0.36 4.15 -5.66
CA ILE A 6 -1.01 3.81 -6.03
C ILE A 6 -1.45 4.51 -7.31
N ASP A 7 -1.05 5.77 -7.50
CA ASP A 7 -1.31 6.53 -8.74
C ASP A 7 -0.70 5.82 -9.96
N HIS A 8 0.53 5.33 -9.83
CA HIS A 8 1.22 4.63 -10.90
C HIS A 8 0.79 3.15 -11.04
N ARG A 9 0.42 2.50 -9.93
CA ARG A 9 0.05 1.08 -9.88
C ARG A 9 -1.08 0.84 -8.87
N PRO A 10 -2.35 0.95 -9.27
CA PRO A 10 -3.50 0.86 -8.36
C PRO A 10 -3.77 -0.57 -7.83
N ASP A 11 -3.12 -1.58 -8.41
CA ASP A 11 -3.13 -2.99 -7.99
C ASP A 11 -1.99 -3.36 -7.03
N ILE A 12 -1.21 -2.39 -6.56
CA ILE A 12 -0.10 -2.64 -5.64
C ILE A 12 -0.58 -3.16 -4.28
N TYR A 13 0.10 -4.18 -3.76
CA TYR A 13 -0.19 -4.74 -2.43
C TYR A 13 0.51 -3.96 -1.31
N LEU A 14 -0.01 -4.08 -0.08
CA LEU A 14 0.54 -3.36 1.08
C LEU A 14 1.98 -3.77 1.41
N ASP A 15 2.33 -5.04 1.23
CA ASP A 15 3.70 -5.55 1.46
C ASP A 15 4.69 -4.97 0.44
N GLN A 16 4.25 -4.74 -0.80
CA GLN A 16 5.08 -4.10 -1.83
C GLN A 16 5.32 -2.63 -1.50
N ILE A 17 4.31 -1.93 -0.96
CA ILE A 17 4.49 -0.56 -0.44
C ILE A 17 5.46 -0.57 0.75
N GLN A 18 5.33 -1.53 1.66
CA GLN A 18 6.21 -1.68 2.82
C GLN A 18 7.66 -1.87 2.42
N GLU A 19 7.93 -2.79 1.48
CA GLU A 19 9.28 -3.04 1.01
C GLU A 19 9.86 -1.84 0.27
N GLY A 20 9.03 -1.12 -0.50
CA GLY A 20 9.43 0.16 -1.11
C GLY A 20 9.82 1.22 -0.09
N LEU A 21 9.04 1.36 1.00
CA LEU A 21 9.38 2.29 2.09
C LEU A 21 10.68 1.89 2.79
N ARG A 22 10.91 0.59 2.99
CA ARG A 22 12.14 0.08 3.60
C ARG A 22 13.37 0.30 2.71
N THR A 23 13.26 -0.04 1.42
CA THR A 23 14.39 -0.02 0.48
C THR A 23 14.69 1.36 -0.07
N MET A 24 13.66 2.15 -0.43
CA MET A 24 13.84 3.46 -1.07
C MET A 24 13.84 4.61 -0.07
N CYS A 25 13.08 4.50 1.02
CA CYS A 25 12.99 5.56 2.03
C CYS A 25 13.76 5.24 3.32
N GLY A 26 14.24 4.02 3.52
CA GLY A 26 14.91 3.59 4.77
C GLY A 26 13.96 3.52 5.96
N VAL A 27 12.64 3.44 5.72
CA VAL A 27 11.60 3.50 6.75
C VAL A 27 10.92 2.15 6.89
N ASP A 28 11.03 1.55 8.08
CA ASP A 28 10.28 0.35 8.44
C ASP A 28 8.95 0.73 9.10
N VAL A 29 7.84 0.34 8.47
CA VAL A 29 6.48 0.58 8.98
C VAL A 29 5.65 -0.68 8.85
N SER A 30 4.73 -0.91 9.78
CA SER A 30 3.81 -2.04 9.71
C SER A 30 2.77 -1.86 8.59
N LEU A 31 2.28 -2.98 8.04
CA LEU A 31 1.17 -2.99 7.07
C LEU A 31 -0.07 -2.24 7.60
N SER A 32 -0.36 -2.36 8.89
CA SER A 32 -1.48 -1.66 9.54
C SER A 32 -1.31 -0.14 9.56
N THR A 33 -0.08 0.36 9.67
CA THR A 33 0.23 1.80 9.59
C THR A 33 0.04 2.30 8.17
N ILE A 34 0.53 1.55 7.16
CA ILE A 34 0.33 1.87 5.75
C ILE A 34 -1.17 1.91 5.44
N TRP A 35 -1.93 0.90 5.87
CA TRP A 35 -3.38 0.85 5.68
C TRP A 35 -4.12 2.03 6.30
N ARG A 36 -3.78 2.41 7.54
CA ARG A 36 -4.36 3.58 8.21
C ARG A 36 -4.08 4.88 7.44
N ALA A 37 -2.88 5.04 6.89
CA ALA A 37 -2.55 6.19 6.06
C ALA A 37 -3.41 6.24 4.80
N LEU A 38 -3.55 5.11 4.11
CA LEU A 38 -4.39 4.98 2.91
C LEU A 38 -5.86 5.28 3.20
N HIS A 39 -6.41 4.71 4.26
CA HIS A 39 -7.80 4.93 4.65
C HIS A 39 -8.06 6.40 4.99
N ARG A 40 -7.12 7.09 5.65
CA ARG A 40 -7.21 8.54 5.93
C ARG A 40 -7.19 9.39 4.64
N CYS A 41 -6.59 8.87 3.58
CA CYS A 41 -6.58 9.50 2.26
C CYS A 41 -7.78 9.09 1.37
N GLY A 42 -8.76 8.33 1.90
CA GLY A 42 -9.97 7.93 1.18
C GLY A 42 -9.85 6.67 0.33
N PHE A 43 -8.74 5.93 0.44
CA PHE A 43 -8.57 4.68 -0.30
C PHE A 43 -9.29 3.51 0.38
N SER A 44 -9.82 2.61 -0.45
CA SER A 44 -10.44 1.35 -0.02
C SER A 44 -9.74 0.16 -0.68
N MET A 45 -9.68 -0.98 0.00
CA MET A 45 -9.16 -2.22 -0.60
C MET A 45 -10.13 -2.74 -1.64
N LYS A 46 -9.61 -3.15 -2.80
CA LYS A 46 -10.35 -4.05 -3.68
C LYS A 46 -10.42 -5.43 -3.02
N LYS A 47 -11.62 -6.02 -3.02
CA LYS A 47 -11.74 -7.46 -2.76
C LYS A 47 -11.13 -8.20 -3.93
N ALA A 48 -10.15 -9.07 -3.66
CA ALA A 48 -9.73 -10.06 -4.63
C ALA A 48 -10.89 -11.06 -4.82
N CYS A 49 -11.48 -11.11 -6.01
CA CYS A 49 -12.36 -12.21 -6.37
C CYS A 49 -11.48 -13.44 -6.62
N ILE A 50 -11.48 -14.39 -5.71
CA ILE A 50 -10.95 -15.73 -5.97
C ILE A 50 -12.03 -16.44 -6.78
N MET A 51 -11.73 -16.79 -8.04
CA MET A 51 -12.55 -17.72 -8.81
C MET A 51 -12.06 -19.14 -8.46
N ASP A 52 -12.93 -19.89 -7.78
CA ASP A 52 -12.83 -21.34 -7.58
C ASP A 52 -13.14 -22.08 -8.89
#